data_AF-A0ABD0J6P5-F1
#
_entry.id   AF-A0ABD0J6P5-F1
#
_cell.length_a   1.000
_cell.length_b   1.000
_cell.length_c   1.000
_cell.angle_alpha   90.00
_cell.angle_beta   90.00
_cell.angle_gamma   90.00
#
_symmetry.space_group_name_H-M   'P 1'
#
loop_
_entity.id
_entity.type
_entity.pdbx_description
1 polymer ?
#
loop_
_entity_poly.entity_id
_entity_poly.type
_entity_poly.pdbx_seq_one_letter_code
_entity_poly.pdbx_strand_id
1 'polypeptide(L)'
;MWTLCILFALLLCHVTSPAPVIPAPWGSIQGIDMEGRGGRKLSGYLGIPFARPPTGELRWQKPHPHPGPGEGKVFVADTVVPACPQDTAMLGVTAGTNEDCLTLDVYVPTTVTSPRPVMVFIHGG
;
A
#
# COMPACT_ATOMS: atom_id res chain seq x y z
N MET A 1 50.91 9.06 0.67
CA MET A 1 50.08 10.25 0.37
C MET A 1 49.31 9.91 -0.89
N TRP A 2 47.98 9.86 -0.96
CA TRP A 2 47.00 10.89 -0.58
C TRP A 2 45.78 10.29 0.16
N THR A 3 45.50 10.97 1.27
CA THR A 3 44.42 10.91 2.26
C THR A 3 43.03 10.98 1.59
N LEU A 4 42.13 10.02 1.88
CA LEU A 4 41.05 10.11 2.88
C LEU A 4 39.95 11.15 2.55
N CYS A 5 38.77 10.68 2.17
CA CYS A 5 37.46 11.26 2.54
C CYS A 5 36.35 10.36 1.97
N ILE A 6 36.19 9.17 2.53
CA ILE A 6 34.93 8.42 2.39
C ILE A 6 33.94 9.15 3.30
N LEU A 7 33.24 10.13 2.71
CA LEU A 7 32.03 10.69 3.29
C LEU A 7 31.01 9.55 3.36
N PHE A 8 31.00 8.87 4.50
CA PHE A 8 29.93 7.98 4.91
C PHE A 8 28.72 8.86 5.13
N ALA A 9 28.00 9.17 4.05
CA ALA A 9 26.65 9.68 4.13
C ALA A 9 25.85 8.59 4.85
N LEU A 10 25.68 8.74 6.17
CA LEU A 10 24.63 8.06 6.92
C LEU A 10 23.32 8.56 6.32
N LEU A 11 22.93 7.95 5.20
CA LEU A 11 21.56 7.92 4.76
C LEU A 11 20.82 7.37 5.99
N LEU A 12 20.02 8.22 6.63
CA LEU A 12 19.04 7.80 7.62
C LEU A 12 18.07 6.87 6.89
N CYS A 13 18.46 5.62 6.74
CA CYS A 13 17.60 4.56 6.25
C CYS A 13 16.48 4.49 7.28
N HIS A 14 15.32 5.03 6.94
CA HIS A 14 14.12 4.81 7.72
C HIS A 14 13.86 3.30 7.63
N VAL A 15 14.28 2.58 8.66
CA VAL A 15 13.99 1.16 8.79
C VAL A 15 12.50 1.07 9.11
N THR A 16 11.68 0.96 8.05
CA THR A 16 10.30 0.51 8.17
C THR A 16 10.33 -0.95 8.57
N SER A 17 9.85 -1.25 9.78
CA SER A 17 9.78 -2.64 10.24
C SER A 17 8.58 -3.34 9.58
N PRO A 18 8.76 -4.58 9.08
CA PRO A 18 7.65 -5.35 8.55
C PRO A 18 6.62 -5.60 9.65
N ALA A 19 5.35 -5.39 9.34
CA ALA A 19 4.25 -5.76 10.22
C ALA A 19 4.09 -7.29 10.26
N PRO A 20 3.38 -7.84 11.25
CA PRO A 20 3.03 -9.25 11.27
C PRO A 20 2.29 -9.68 10.00
N VAL A 21 2.57 -10.91 9.55
CA VAL A 21 1.79 -11.55 8.48
C VAL A 21 0.42 -11.90 9.04
N ILE A 22 -0.64 -11.45 8.37
CA ILE A 22 -2.03 -11.71 8.76
C ILE A 22 -2.76 -12.56 7.70
N PRO A 23 -3.58 -13.53 8.12
CA PRO A 23 -4.47 -14.22 7.20
C PRO A 23 -5.66 -13.32 6.84
N ALA A 24 -6.01 -13.24 5.55
CA ALA A 24 -7.21 -12.58 5.06
C ALA A 24 -7.95 -13.48 4.06
N PRO A 25 -9.25 -13.24 3.79
CA PRO A 25 -10.00 -13.99 2.79
C PRO A 25 -9.36 -13.96 1.39
N TRP A 26 -8.61 -12.90 1.09
CA TRP A 26 -7.89 -12.71 -0.17
C TRP A 26 -6.53 -13.45 -0.22
N GLY A 27 -6.03 -13.93 0.91
CA GLY A 27 -4.70 -14.54 1.06
C GLY A 27 -3.93 -13.97 2.25
N SER A 28 -2.73 -14.49 2.52
CA SER A 28 -1.86 -13.95 3.57
C SER A 28 -1.24 -12.63 3.12
N ILE A 29 -1.23 -11.63 4.00
CA ILE A 29 -0.74 -10.28 3.70
C ILE A 29 0.28 -9.85 4.76
N GLN A 30 1.36 -9.21 4.34
CA GLN A 30 2.34 -8.55 5.20
C GLN A 30 2.37 -7.05 4.90
N GLY A 31 2.07 -6.23 5.91
CA GLY A 31 2.19 -4.78 5.81
C GLY A 31 3.50 -4.25 6.39
N ILE A 32 3.51 -2.97 6.72
CA ILE A 32 4.60 -2.28 7.43
C ILE A 32 4.09 -1.56 8.67
N ASP A 33 4.89 -1.55 9.72
CA ASP A 33 4.64 -0.68 10.86
C ASP A 33 5.16 0.72 10.55
N MET A 34 4.35 1.72 10.88
CA MET A 34 4.62 3.13 10.62
C MET A 34 4.13 4.02 11.74
N GLU A 35 4.52 5.29 11.68
CA GLU A 35 4.11 6.33 12.61
C GLU A 35 3.16 7.30 11.92
N GLY A 36 1.93 7.36 12.41
CA GLY A 36 0.93 8.31 11.98
C GLY A 36 1.01 9.63 12.75
N ARG A 37 0.12 10.56 12.39
CA ARG A 37 0.03 11.88 13.02
C ARG A 37 -0.03 11.79 14.55
N GLY A 38 0.84 12.55 15.20
CA GLY A 38 0.94 12.63 16.67
C GLY A 38 1.70 11.46 17.32
N GLY A 39 2.60 10.79 16.60
CA GLY A 39 3.42 9.71 17.16
C GLY A 39 2.70 8.37 17.30
N ARG A 40 1.50 8.25 16.72
CA ARG A 40 0.67 7.04 16.86
C ARG A 40 1.25 5.92 16.01
N LYS A 41 1.56 4.78 16.63
CA LYS A 41 2.00 3.58 15.91
C LYS A 41 0.82 2.88 15.26
N LEU A 42 1.00 2.52 13.99
CA LEU A 42 -0.01 1.82 13.20
C LEU A 42 0.66 0.84 12.23
N SER A 43 -0.03 -0.25 11.92
CA SER A 43 0.32 -1.11 10.80
C SER A 43 -0.46 -0.64 9.57
N GLY A 44 0.25 -0.41 8.47
CA GLY A 44 -0.31 -0.11 7.16
C GLY A 44 -0.18 -1.31 6.24
N TYR A 45 -1.29 -1.67 5.60
CA TYR A 45 -1.34 -2.67 4.54
C TYR A 45 -1.76 -1.96 3.26
N LEU A 46 -0.79 -1.66 2.40
CA LEU A 46 -0.90 -0.71 1.31
C LEU A 46 -0.92 -1.42 -0.04
N GLY A 47 -1.66 -0.86 -1.00
CA GLY A 47 -1.69 -1.33 -2.38
C GLY A 47 -2.31 -2.72 -2.56
N ILE A 48 -3.24 -3.13 -1.70
CA ILE A 48 -3.90 -4.44 -1.80
C ILE A 48 -4.85 -4.43 -3.01
N PRO A 49 -4.66 -5.27 -4.04
CA PRO A 49 -5.55 -5.29 -5.20
C PRO A 49 -6.85 -6.03 -4.87
N PHE A 50 -7.98 -5.31 -4.96
CA PHE A 50 -9.30 -5.89 -4.70
C PHE A 50 -9.96 -6.46 -5.97
N ALA A 51 -9.46 -6.09 -7.15
CA ALA A 51 -9.92 -6.57 -8.45
C ALA A 51 -8.74 -6.85 -9.40
N ARG A 52 -9.01 -7.58 -10.48
CA ARG A 52 -8.06 -7.74 -11.58
C ARG A 52 -7.80 -6.40 -12.26
N PRO A 53 -6.61 -6.19 -12.85
CA PRO A 53 -6.31 -4.99 -13.63
C PRO A 53 -7.37 -4.76 -14.72
N PRO A 54 -8.01 -3.58 -14.79
CA PRO A 54 -9.06 -3.27 -15.76
C PRO A 54 -8.49 -2.88 -17.13
N THR A 55 -7.53 -3.66 -17.64
CA THR A 55 -6.79 -3.40 -18.88
C THR A 55 -7.19 -4.36 -20.00
N GLY A 56 -6.86 -4.01 -21.25
CA GLY A 56 -7.17 -4.85 -22.41
C GLY A 56 -8.66 -5.14 -22.53
N GLU A 57 -9.02 -6.42 -22.65
CA GLU A 57 -10.42 -6.89 -22.74
C GLU A 57 -11.26 -6.60 -21.49
N LEU A 58 -10.63 -6.35 -20.34
CA LEU A 58 -11.32 -5.97 -19.11
C LEU A 58 -11.59 -4.47 -19.02
N ARG A 59 -11.04 -3.66 -19.93
CA ARG A 59 -11.28 -2.23 -19.98
C ARG A 59 -12.77 -1.96 -20.23
N TRP A 60 -13.34 -1.05 -19.46
CA TRP A 60 -14.79 -0.70 -19.50
C TRP A 60 -15.75 -1.84 -19.10
N GLN A 61 -15.24 -2.94 -18.56
CA GLN A 61 -16.04 -4.03 -18.01
C GLN A 61 -16.23 -3.87 -16.51
N LYS A 62 -17.17 -4.63 -15.95
CA LYS A 62 -17.30 -4.76 -14.49
C LYS A 62 -16.00 -5.34 -13.89
N PRO A 63 -15.59 -4.91 -12.69
CA PRO A 63 -14.40 -5.44 -12.04
C PRO A 63 -14.57 -6.94 -11.76
N HIS A 64 -13.50 -7.69 -12.00
CA HIS A 64 -13.44 -9.11 -11.69
C HIS A 64 -12.61 -9.32 -10.41
N PRO A 65 -13.03 -10.20 -9.48
CA PRO A 65 -12.27 -10.44 -8.26
C PRO A 65 -10.81 -10.83 -8.54
N HIS A 66 -9.88 -10.23 -7.79
CA HIS A 66 -8.48 -10.63 -7.83
C HIS A 66 -8.33 -12.02 -7.20
N PRO A 67 -7.57 -12.97 -7.79
CA PRO A 67 -7.45 -14.35 -7.29
C PRO A 67 -6.58 -14.50 -6.03
N GLY A 68 -6.25 -13.41 -5.33
CA GLY A 68 -5.23 -13.45 -4.27
C GLY A 68 -3.79 -13.58 -4.80
N PRO A 69 -2.80 -13.72 -3.89
CA PRO A 69 -1.41 -13.96 -4.25
C PRO A 69 -1.16 -15.41 -4.70
N GLY A 70 -2.13 -16.30 -4.48
CA GLY A 70 -2.01 -17.75 -4.65
C GLY A 70 -1.77 -18.49 -3.33
N GLU A 71 -2.03 -19.80 -3.35
CA GLU A 71 -1.89 -20.65 -2.16
C GLU A 71 -0.45 -20.67 -1.63
N GLY A 72 -0.30 -20.59 -0.31
CA GLY A 72 1.00 -20.60 0.37
C GLY A 72 1.85 -19.33 0.19
N LYS A 73 1.35 -18.31 -0.53
CA LYS A 73 2.07 -17.07 -0.76
C LYS A 73 1.61 -15.96 0.17
N VAL A 74 2.56 -15.10 0.54
CA VAL A 74 2.32 -13.87 1.28
C VAL A 74 2.45 -12.70 0.30
N PHE A 75 1.42 -11.85 0.25
CA PHE A 75 1.49 -10.60 -0.48
C PHE A 75 2.14 -9.52 0.39
N VAL A 76 3.15 -8.83 -0.15
CA VAL A 76 3.82 -7.71 0.52
C VAL A 76 3.04 -6.44 0.16
N ALA A 77 2.32 -5.90 1.14
CA ALA A 77 1.46 -4.72 1.05
C ALA A 77 2.11 -3.53 1.76
N ASP A 78 3.26 -3.09 1.27
CA ASP A 78 4.11 -2.07 1.92
C ASP A 78 4.21 -0.75 1.15
N THR A 79 3.59 -0.68 -0.02
CA THR A 79 3.76 0.42 -0.97
C THR A 79 2.40 0.94 -1.43
N VAL A 80 2.20 2.26 -1.32
CA VAL A 80 1.05 2.94 -1.95
C VAL A 80 1.24 2.90 -3.46
N VAL A 81 0.23 2.45 -4.19
CA VAL A 81 0.26 2.45 -5.65
C VAL A 81 -0.22 3.80 -6.23
N PRO A 82 0.19 4.16 -7.45
CA PRO A 82 -0.28 5.37 -8.11
C PRO A 82 -1.81 5.40 -8.26
N ALA A 83 -2.37 6.60 -8.37
CA ALA A 83 -3.80 6.80 -8.62
C ALA A 83 -4.23 6.20 -9.97
N CYS A 84 -5.54 6.10 -10.20
CA CYS A 84 -6.08 5.79 -11.52
C CYS A 84 -5.80 6.93 -12.52
N PRO A 85 -5.82 6.65 -13.85
CA PRO A 85 -5.57 7.65 -14.87
C PRO A 85 -6.50 8.86 -14.78
N GLN A 86 -5.91 10.03 -14.59
CA GLN A 86 -6.63 11.32 -14.46
C GLN A 86 -5.68 12.49 -14.76
N ASP A 87 -6.24 13.65 -15.09
CA ASP A 87 -5.46 14.89 -15.19
C ASP A 87 -5.13 15.41 -13.79
N THR A 88 -3.86 15.40 -13.41
CA THR A 88 -3.42 15.80 -12.07
C THR A 88 -2.85 17.22 -12.00
N ALA A 89 -2.96 18.02 -13.07
CA ALA A 89 -2.40 19.37 -13.11
C ALA A 89 -2.88 20.28 -11.95
N MET A 90 -4.03 19.99 -11.34
CA MET A 90 -4.63 20.76 -10.24
C MET A 90 -4.77 19.99 -8.91
N LEU A 91 -4.42 18.69 -8.85
CA LEU A 91 -4.84 17.83 -7.72
C LEU A 91 -3.75 17.52 -6.69
N GLY A 92 -2.48 17.84 -6.98
CA GLY A 92 -1.36 17.55 -6.05
C GLY A 92 -1.14 16.06 -5.77
N VAL A 93 -1.70 15.18 -6.61
CA VAL A 93 -1.51 13.73 -6.58
C VAL A 93 -0.53 13.35 -7.68
N THR A 94 0.31 12.33 -7.45
CA THR A 94 1.12 11.72 -8.51
C THR A 94 0.20 11.20 -9.61
N ALA A 95 0.35 11.70 -10.84
CA ALA A 95 -0.42 11.24 -11.99
C ALA A 95 -0.36 9.73 -12.10
N GLY A 96 -1.52 9.09 -11.95
CA GLY A 96 -1.74 7.77 -12.48
C GLY A 96 -1.64 7.82 -14.00
N THR A 97 -0.70 7.09 -14.58
CA THR A 97 -0.75 6.77 -16.02
C THR A 97 -1.11 5.31 -16.26
N ASN A 98 -1.13 4.51 -15.19
CA ASN A 98 -1.40 3.09 -15.24
C ASN A 98 -2.89 2.81 -14.95
N GLU A 99 -3.54 2.02 -15.80
CA GLU A 99 -4.92 1.56 -15.60
C GLU A 99 -5.03 0.47 -14.52
N ASP A 100 -3.93 -0.19 -14.14
CA ASP A 100 -3.87 -1.10 -12.99
C ASP A 100 -3.82 -0.33 -11.66
N CYS A 101 -4.99 0.15 -11.22
CA CYS A 101 -5.14 1.04 -10.06
C CYS A 101 -6.24 0.58 -9.08
N LEU A 102 -6.80 -0.63 -9.24
CA LEU A 102 -7.90 -1.13 -8.42
C LEU A 102 -7.40 -1.74 -7.10
N THR A 103 -6.88 -0.87 -6.24
CA THR A 103 -6.28 -1.22 -4.95
C THR A 103 -6.91 -0.47 -3.79
N LEU A 104 -6.69 -0.94 -2.58
CA LEU A 104 -7.03 -0.25 -1.34
C LEU A 104 -5.88 -0.28 -0.35
N ASP A 105 -5.92 0.65 0.59
CA ASP A 105 -5.03 0.73 1.74
C ASP A 105 -5.83 0.49 3.03
N VAL A 106 -5.22 -0.21 3.99
CA VAL A 106 -5.79 -0.45 5.32
C VAL A 106 -4.82 0.04 6.39
N TYR A 107 -5.31 0.86 7.31
CA TYR A 107 -4.53 1.38 8.43
C TYR A 107 -5.14 0.93 9.75
N VAL A 108 -4.34 0.29 10.60
CA VAL A 108 -4.79 -0.26 11.89
C VAL A 108 -3.87 0.20 13.01
N PRO A 109 -4.37 0.80 14.11
CA PRO A 109 -3.52 1.09 15.27
C PRO A 109 -2.94 -0.21 15.85
N THR A 110 -1.66 -0.22 16.21
CA THR A 110 -1.00 -1.43 16.75
C THR A 110 -1.49 -1.83 18.14
N THR A 111 -2.28 -0.98 18.80
CA THR A 111 -2.84 -1.19 20.14
C THR A 111 -4.19 -1.91 20.15
N VAL A 112 -4.68 -2.36 18.99
CA VAL A 112 -5.98 -3.03 18.86
C VAL A 112 -5.88 -4.48 19.35
N THR A 113 -6.70 -4.84 20.34
CA THR A 113 -6.79 -6.19 20.91
C THR A 113 -8.16 -6.85 20.74
N SER A 114 -9.14 -6.13 20.18
CA SER A 114 -10.51 -6.58 19.93
C SER A 114 -11.08 -5.90 18.68
N PRO A 115 -12.16 -6.44 18.07
CA PRO A 115 -12.77 -5.84 16.89
C PRO A 115 -13.13 -4.36 17.10
N ARG A 116 -12.84 -3.53 16.09
CA ARG A 116 -13.10 -2.08 16.09
C ARG A 116 -14.06 -1.71 14.97
N PRO A 117 -14.79 -0.59 15.08
CA PRO A 117 -15.52 -0.02 13.96
C PRO A 117 -14.59 0.23 12.77
N VAL A 118 -15.07 -0.08 11.56
CA VAL A 118 -14.33 0.13 10.31
C VAL A 118 -14.86 1.40 9.64
N MET A 119 -13.95 2.33 9.34
CA MET A 119 -14.24 3.50 8.52
C MET A 119 -13.72 3.24 7.11
N VAL A 120 -14.61 3.27 6.12
CA VAL A 120 -14.26 3.16 4.70
C VAL A 120 -14.37 4.54 4.08
N PHE A 121 -13.25 5.08 3.60
CA PHE A 121 -13.20 6.37 2.93
C PHE A 121 -13.19 6.17 1.42
N ILE A 122 -14.12 6.83 0.73
CA ILE A 122 -14.17 6.89 -0.73
C ILE A 122 -13.88 8.35 -1.08
N HIS A 123 -12.77 8.58 -1.78
CA HIS A 123 -12.39 9.93 -2.19
C HIS A 123 -13.39 10.49 -3.23
N GLY A 124 -13.51 11.81 -3.31
CA GLY A 124 -14.26 12.49 -4.37
C GLY A 124 -13.39 12.76 -5.61
N GLY A 125 -13.90 13.57 -6.54
CA GLY A 125 -13.21 14.00 -7.77
C GLY A 125 -13.99 13.64 -9.01
#